data_AF-A0A927MC53-F1
#
_entry.id   AF-A0A927MC53-F1
#
_cell.length_a   1.000
_cell.length_b   1.000
_cell.length_c   1.000
_cell.angle_alpha   90.00
_cell.angle_beta   90.00
_cell.angle_gamma   90.00
#
_symmetry.space_group_name_H-M   'P 1'
#
loop_
_entity.id
_entity.type
_entity.pdbx_description
1 polymer ?
#
loop_
_entity_poly.entity_id
_entity_poly.type
_entity_poly.pdbx_seq_one_letter_code
_entity_poly.pdbx_strand_id
1 'polypeptide(L)' 'MPAQPCRAGWTLARITELIQQLFGVDYTLRGVSYLLHRIGYTVQVPARRAIERDEEQISGWQRRRWPAVKG' A
#
# COMPACT_ATOMS: atom_id res chain seq x y z
N MET A 1 -14.52 -13.22 -6.89
CA MET A 1 -13.45 -12.63 -6.06
C MET A 1 -12.67 -11.66 -6.92
N PRO A 2 -12.67 -10.34 -6.67
CA PRO A 2 -11.73 -9.48 -7.37
C PRO A 2 -10.34 -9.68 -6.78
N ALA A 3 -9.39 -9.93 -7.69
CA ALA A 3 -7.98 -10.14 -7.42
C ALA A 3 -7.38 -9.02 -6.56
N GLN A 4 -6.57 -9.39 -5.58
CA GLN A 4 -5.83 -8.46 -4.73
C GLN A 4 -4.66 -7.88 -5.53
N PRO A 5 -4.60 -6.57 -5.82
CA PRO A 5 -3.42 -6.00 -6.41
C PRO A 5 -2.33 -5.87 -5.34
N CYS A 6 -1.24 -6.60 -5.50
CA CYS A 6 0.01 -6.39 -4.77
C CYS A 6 0.60 -5.02 -5.15
N ARG A 7 0.14 -3.95 -4.50
CA ARG A 7 0.73 -2.60 -4.62
C ARG A 7 0.87 -2.02 -3.22
N ALA A 8 2.10 -1.93 -2.72
CA ALA A 8 2.41 -1.29 -1.45
C ALA A 8 2.28 0.23 -1.56
N GLY A 9 1.04 0.73 -1.74
CA GLY A 9 0.77 2.16 -1.91
C GLY A 9 -0.67 2.52 -1.55
N TRP A 10 -0.87 3.76 -1.11
CA TRP A 10 -2.19 4.32 -0.82
C TRP A 10 -2.99 4.48 -2.11
N THR A 11 -4.14 3.82 -2.19
CA THR A 11 -5.11 3.99 -3.29
C THR A 11 -6.11 5.09 -2.95
N LEU A 12 -6.68 5.75 -3.96
CA LEU A 12 -7.71 6.77 -3.76
C LEU A 12 -8.90 6.22 -2.95
N ALA A 13 -9.31 4.97 -3.18
CA ALA A 13 -10.38 4.32 -2.44
C ALA A 13 -10.06 4.21 -0.94
N ARG A 14 -8.84 3.77 -0.61
CA ARG A 14 -8.40 3.65 0.80
C ARG A 14 -8.28 5.02 1.47
N ILE A 15 -7.89 6.05 0.72
CA ILE A 15 -7.86 7.44 1.22
C ILE A 15 -9.28 7.95 1.46
N THR A 16 -10.24 7.67 0.56
CA THR A 16 -11.65 8.03 0.76
C THR A 16 -12.21 7.41 2.03
N GLU A 17 -12.02 6.11 2.23
CA GLU A 17 -12.47 5.40 3.44
C GLU A 17 -11.85 6.01 4.70
N LEU A 18 -10.56 6.32 4.67
CA LEU A 18 -9.87 6.92 5.82
C LEU A 18 -10.41 8.33 6.14
N ILE A 19 -10.71 9.15 5.12
CA ILE A 19 -11.28 10.47 5.33
C ILE A 19 -12.68 10.35 5.95
N GLN A 20 -13.49 9.42 5.48
CA GLN A 20 -14.81 9.15 6.06
C GLN A 20 -14.70 8.69 7.52
N GLN A 21 -13.76 7.80 7.84
CA GLN A 21 -13.56 7.29 9.19
C GLN A 21 -13.07 8.36 10.19
N LEU A 22 -12.16 9.23 9.75
CA LEU A 22 -11.55 10.23 10.64
C LEU A 22 -12.36 11.53 10.74
N PHE A 23 -13.01 11.93 9.66
CA PHE A 23 -13.66 13.25 9.56
C PHE A 23 -15.17 13.17 9.32
N GLY A 24 -15.73 11.99 9.04
CA GLY A 24 -17.15 11.82 8.74
C GLY A 24 -17.59 12.46 7.42
N VAL A 25 -16.64 12.82 6.54
CA VAL A 25 -16.92 13.48 5.26
C VAL A 25 -16.77 12.47 4.14
N ASP A 26 -17.82 12.37 3.32
CA ASP A 26 -17.82 11.54 2.13
C ASP A 26 -17.29 12.31 0.91
N TYR A 27 -16.31 11.71 0.22
CA TYR A 27 -15.77 12.25 -1.02
C TYR A 27 -15.87 11.22 -2.13
N THR A 28 -16.23 11.67 -3.33
CA THR A 28 -16.03 10.85 -4.52
C THR A 28 -14.53 10.64 -4.78
N LEU A 29 -14.15 9.56 -5.45
CA LEU A 29 -12.74 9.28 -5.81
C LEU A 29 -12.09 10.44 -6.58
N ARG A 30 -12.86 11.09 -7.46
CA ARG A 30 -12.43 12.29 -8.19
C ARG A 30 -12.23 13.48 -7.25
N GLY A 31 -13.15 13.66 -6.30
CA GLY A 31 -13.04 14.69 -5.26
C GLY A 31 -11.78 14.53 -4.41
N VAL A 32 -11.48 13.29 -3.99
CA VAL A 32 -10.22 12.98 -3.28
C VAL A 32 -9.01 13.28 -4.15
N SER A 33 -9.02 12.90 -5.43
CA SER A 33 -7.90 13.23 -6.35
C SER A 33 -7.65 14.74 -6.43
N TYR A 34 -8.70 15.55 -6.63
CA TYR A 34 -8.56 17.01 -6.65
C TYR A 34 -8.11 17.58 -5.31
N LEU A 35 -8.64 17.06 -4.21
CA LEU A 35 -8.25 17.47 -2.85
C LEU A 35 -6.75 17.23 -2.64
N LEU A 36 -6.26 16.02 -2.95
CA LEU A 36 -4.85 15.67 -2.83
C LEU A 36 -3.96 16.56 -3.70
N HIS A 37 -4.37 16.82 -4.95
CA HIS A 37 -3.67 17.75 -5.84
C HIS A 37 -3.61 19.18 -5.27
N ARG A 38 -4.73 19.68 -4.72
CA ARG A 38 -4.84 21.03 -4.17
C ARG A 38 -3.93 21.24 -2.96
N ILE A 39 -3.75 20.22 -2.14
CA ILE A 39 -2.87 20.27 -0.96
C ILE A 39 -1.42 19.87 -1.28
N GLY A 40 -1.09 19.64 -2.55
CA GLY A 40 0.25 19.23 -2.98
C GLY A 40 0.64 17.82 -2.56
N TYR A 41 -0.32 16.98 -2.16
CA TYR A 41 -0.05 15.61 -1.76
C TYR A 41 0.25 14.75 -2.99
N THR A 42 1.48 14.25 -3.05
CA THR A 42 1.92 13.27 -4.04
C THR A 42 2.11 11.93 -3.35
N VAL A 43 1.71 10.83 -4.01
CA VAL A 43 1.89 9.48 -3.47
C VAL A 43 3.37 9.25 -3.20
N GLN A 44 3.74 9.25 -1.91
CA GLN A 44 5.10 8.96 -1.49
C GLN A 44 5.33 7.47 -1.65
N VAL A 45 6.09 7.10 -2.69
CA VAL A 45 6.63 5.75 -2.77
C VAL A 45 7.69 5.67 -1.67
N PRO A 46 7.59 4.71 -0.73
CA PRO A 46 8.64 4.54 0.26
C PRO A 46 9.96 4.25 -0.48
N ALA A 47 10.86 5.25 -0.50
CA ALA A 47 12.19 5.12 -1.11
C ALA A 47 13.07 4.12 -0.33
N ARG A 48 12.68 3.79 0.90
CA ARG A 48 13.46 3.00 1.84
C ARG A 48 13.08 1.52 1.72
N ARG A 49 13.90 0.76 1.00
CA ARG A 49 14.13 -0.64 1.35
C ARG A 49 14.55 -0.67 2.83
N ALA A 50 13.98 -1.56 3.63
CA ALA A 50 14.43 -1.74 5.02
C ALA A 50 15.94 -2.03 5.01
N ILE A 51 16.71 -1.31 5.84
CA ILE A 51 18.17 -1.51 5.98
C ILE A 51 18.47 -2.91 6.53
N GLU A 52 17.51 -3.53 7.23
CA GLU A 52 17.58 -4.88 7.81
C GLU A 52 17.23 -5.98 6.80
N ARG A 53 17.34 -5.69 5.50
CA ARG A 53 17.10 -6.69 4.46
C ARG A 53 18.42 -7.42 4.16
N ASP A 54 18.70 -8.44 4.95
CA ASP A 54 19.75 -9.41 4.62
C ASP A 54 19.26 -10.26 3.43
N GLU A 55 19.79 -9.95 2.24
CA GLU A 55 19.43 -10.62 0.99
C GLU A 55 19.79 -12.11 1.02
N GLU A 56 20.81 -12.51 1.78
CA GLU A 56 21.17 -13.92 1.97
C GLU A 56 20.11 -14.65 2.79
N GLN A 57 19.65 -14.03 3.87
CA GLN A 57 18.61 -14.60 4.74
C GLN A 57 17.26 -14.76 4.01
N ILE A 58 16.92 -13.82 3.13
CA ILE A 58 15.70 -13.89 2.32
C ILE A 58 15.79 -14.99 1.26
N SER A 59 16.94 -15.12 0.60
CA SER A 59 17.15 -16.20 -0.37
C SER A 59 17.16 -17.59 0.28
N GLY A 60 17.65 -17.67 1.53
CA GLY A 60 17.61 -18.88 2.33
C GLY A 60 16.20 -19.24 2.79
N TRP A 61 15.42 -18.25 3.20
CA TRP A 61 14.02 -18.45 3.63
C TRP A 61 13.12 -18.88 2.47
N GLN A 62 13.24 -18.25 1.29
CA GLN A 62 12.45 -18.65 0.12
C GLN A 62 12.72 -20.09 -0.31
N ARG A 63 13.99 -20.53 -0.28
CA ARG A 63 14.35 -21.91 -0.66
C ARG A 63 13.88 -22.95 0.35
N ARG A 64 13.89 -22.63 1.64
CA ARG A 64 13.60 -23.62 2.70
C ARG A 64 12.15 -23.63 3.18
N ARG A 65 11.49 -22.48 3.24
CA ARG A 65 10.19 -22.33 3.91
C ARG A 65 9.01 -22.22 2.95
N TRP A 66 9.22 -21.74 1.72
CA TRP A 66 8.16 -21.51 0.74
C TRP A 66 7.38 -22.78 0.33
N PRO A 67 7.98 -23.98 0.22
CA PRO A 67 7.24 -25.20 -0.10
C PRO A 67 6.25 -25.64 0.98
N ALA A 68 6.46 -25.23 2.24
CA ALA A 68 5.64 -25.64 3.38
C ALA A 68 4.47 -24.69 3.69
N VAL A 69 4.41 -23.52 3.04
CA VAL A 69 3.36 -22.51 3.25
C VAL A 69 2.34 -22.52 2.10
N LYS A 70 2.67 -23.17 0.97
CA LYS A 70 1.77 -23.43 -0.15
C LYS A 70 1.00 -24.76 -0.06
N GLY A 71 1.19 -25.52 1.03
CA GLY A 71 0.41 -26.72 1.33
C GLY A 71 -0.97 -26.35 1.85
#